data_AF-A0A0B0MAX8-F1
#
_entry.id   AF-A0A0B0MAX8-F1
#
_cell.length_a   1.000
_cell.length_b   1.000
_cell.length_c   1.000
_cell.angle_alpha   90.00
_cell.angle_beta   90.00
_cell.angle_gamma   90.00
#
_symmetry.space_group_name_H-M   'P 1'
#
loop_
_entity.id
_entity.type
_entity.pdbx_description
1 polymer ?
#
loop_
_entity_poly.entity_id
_entity_poly.type
_entity_poly.pdbx_seq_one_letter_code
_entity_poly.pdbx_strand_id
1 'polypeptide(L)'
;MRLDSGIQKKERTVSELEQAAGKRKKFTHTAGSKSFACVAEAEELSSSQKFGYLQLFDIAHREKDGSPMTSEAGEIMEKLKDKKAEYEAIASSDSSVNLKNIDNIIITEVLDPKRYGRV
;
A
#
# COMPACT_ATOMS: atom_id res chain seq x y z
N MET A 1 22.36 26.29 -62.35
CA MET A 1 22.29 24.99 -61.65
C MET A 1 22.46 25.27 -60.16
N ARG A 2 21.43 25.01 -59.35
CA ARG A 2 21.43 25.34 -57.91
C ARG A 2 21.77 24.07 -57.11
N LEU A 3 22.61 24.22 -56.10
CA LEU A 3 23.11 23.17 -55.20
C LEU A 3 22.07 22.94 -54.09
N ASP A 4 21.48 21.75 -54.00
CA ASP A 4 20.59 21.37 -52.91
C ASP A 4 21.40 20.78 -51.74
N SER A 5 21.57 21.57 -50.68
CA SER A 5 22.09 21.14 -49.39
C SER A 5 20.98 20.43 -48.59
N GLY A 6 21.04 19.10 -48.49
CA GLY A 6 20.14 18.30 -47.67
C GLY A 6 20.42 18.46 -46.18
N ILE A 7 19.69 19.38 -45.53
CA ILE A 7 19.61 19.50 -44.07
C ILE A 7 18.80 18.31 -43.54
N GLN A 8 19.46 17.32 -42.94
CA GLN A 8 18.75 16.28 -42.19
C GLN A 8 18.07 16.91 -40.98
N LYS A 9 16.73 16.94 -41.04
CA LYS A 9 15.86 17.48 -40.01
C LYS A 9 16.03 16.67 -38.73
N LYS A 10 16.55 17.35 -37.71
CA LYS A 10 16.19 17.27 -36.30
C LYS A 10 14.84 16.58 -36.05
N GLU A 11 14.88 15.36 -35.52
CA GLU A 11 13.85 14.87 -34.61
C GLU A 11 14.46 13.77 -33.71
N ARG A 12 15.32 14.18 -32.78
CA ARG A 12 15.64 13.33 -31.63
C ARG A 12 14.43 13.44 -30.71
N THR A 13 13.42 12.62 -30.99
CA THR A 13 12.21 12.51 -30.20
C THR A 13 12.61 12.25 -28.76
N VAL A 14 12.00 13.00 -27.85
CA VAL A 14 12.22 12.98 -26.40
C VAL A 14 11.75 11.63 -25.78
N SER A 15 11.41 10.64 -26.62
CA SER A 15 10.78 9.38 -26.23
C SER A 15 11.75 8.29 -25.76
N GLU A 16 13.05 8.36 -26.08
CA GLU A 16 13.99 7.30 -25.64
C GLU A 16 14.50 7.48 -24.20
N LEU A 17 14.53 8.72 -23.67
CA LEU A 17 14.94 8.95 -22.28
C LEU A 17 13.80 8.69 -21.27
N GLU A 18 12.54 8.80 -21.72
CA GLU A 18 11.36 8.59 -20.88
C GLU A 18 11.09 7.10 -20.60
N GLN A 19 11.48 6.21 -21.52
CA GLN A 19 11.33 4.75 -21.36
C GLN A 19 12.23 4.13 -20.28
N ALA A 20 13.30 4.82 -19.86
CA ALA A 20 14.16 4.36 -18.77
C ALA A 20 13.61 4.74 -17.37
N ALA A 21 12.79 5.80 -17.28
CA ALA A 21 12.24 6.30 -16.02
C ALA A 21 10.92 5.58 -15.61
N GLY A 22 10.16 5.07 -16.59
CA GLY A 22 8.88 4.37 -16.33
C GLY A 22 9.01 2.95 -15.77
N LYS A 23 10.18 2.31 -15.85
CA LYS A 23 10.39 0.91 -15.45
C LYS A 23 10.68 0.69 -13.95
N ARG A 24 10.49 1.70 -13.10
CA ARG A 24 10.68 1.57 -11.64
C ARG A 24 9.46 1.97 -10.82
N LYS A 25 8.29 2.08 -11.45
CA LYS A 25 7.05 2.22 -10.69
C LYS A 25 6.54 0.82 -10.38
N LYS A 26 6.95 0.28 -9.21
CA LYS A 26 6.51 -1.03 -8.69
C LYS A 26 4.99 -1.15 -8.46
N PHE A 27 4.28 -0.03 -8.56
CA PHE A 27 2.84 0.04 -8.43
C PHE A 27 2.29 0.94 -9.55
N THR A 28 1.68 0.31 -10.56
CA THR A 28 0.90 1.02 -11.57
C THR A 28 -0.30 1.63 -10.85
N HIS A 29 -0.38 2.96 -10.74
CA HIS A 29 -1.59 3.58 -10.22
C HIS A 29 -2.65 3.51 -11.31
N THR A 30 -3.49 2.48 -11.27
CA THR A 30 -4.78 2.52 -11.93
C THR A 30 -5.52 3.72 -11.34
N ALA A 31 -5.97 4.66 -12.19
CA ALA A 31 -6.76 5.79 -11.73
C ALA A 31 -7.97 5.27 -10.96
N GLY A 32 -8.00 5.48 -9.64
CA GLY A 32 -9.01 4.92 -8.74
C GLY A 32 -8.53 4.52 -7.34
N SER A 33 -7.23 4.57 -7.04
CA SER A 33 -6.74 4.34 -5.67
C SER A 33 -7.16 5.49 -4.74
N LYS A 34 -8.32 5.36 -4.08
CA LYS A 34 -8.64 6.18 -2.91
C LYS A 34 -7.50 6.01 -1.90
N SER A 35 -7.02 7.10 -1.32
CA SER A 35 -6.05 7.02 -0.22
C SER A 35 -6.67 6.23 0.95
N PHE A 36 -5.84 5.60 1.79
CA PHE A 36 -6.31 4.92 3.01
C PHE A 36 -7.26 5.81 3.85
N ALA A 37 -6.97 7.10 3.93
CA ALA A 37 -7.81 8.07 4.62
C ALA A 37 -9.21 8.20 3.98
N CYS A 38 -9.31 8.21 2.65
CA CYS A 38 -10.59 8.31 1.95
C CYS A 38 -11.41 7.01 2.04
N VAL A 39 -10.76 5.85 2.08
CA VAL A 39 -11.44 4.56 2.34
C VAL A 39 -11.97 4.54 3.78
N ALA A 40 -11.16 4.95 4.76
CA ALA A 40 -11.55 5.04 6.16
C ALA A 40 -12.75 5.96 6.35
N GLU A 41 -12.71 7.18 5.84
CA GLU A 41 -13.81 8.12 5.96
C GLU A 41 -15.09 7.59 5.31
N ALA A 42 -15.00 7.03 4.10
CA ALA A 42 -16.18 6.49 3.42
C ALA A 42 -16.80 5.29 4.18
N GLU A 43 -15.96 4.40 4.72
CA GLU A 43 -16.46 3.28 5.51
C GLU A 43 -16.99 3.71 6.88
N GLU A 44 -16.29 4.58 7.61
CA GLU A 44 -16.73 5.09 8.91
C GLU A 44 -18.05 5.86 8.78
N LEU A 45 -18.24 6.62 7.70
CA LEU A 45 -19.50 7.32 7.41
C LEU A 45 -20.64 6.36 7.02
N SER A 46 -20.33 5.26 6.34
CA SER A 46 -21.33 4.28 5.90
C SER A 46 -21.73 3.31 7.02
N SER A 47 -20.78 2.92 7.87
CA SER A 47 -20.96 1.93 8.93
C SER A 47 -21.19 2.55 10.31
N SER A 48 -20.93 3.85 10.49
CA SER A 48 -20.88 4.52 11.80
C SER A 48 -20.00 3.80 12.84
N GLN A 49 -19.11 2.91 12.37
CA GLN A 49 -18.23 2.07 13.18
C GLN A 49 -16.79 2.45 12.88
N LYS A 50 -15.99 2.71 13.92
CA LYS A 50 -14.56 2.96 13.74
C LYS A 50 -13.88 1.68 13.29
N PHE A 51 -13.32 1.69 12.09
CA PHE A 51 -12.52 0.58 11.59
C PHE A 51 -11.13 0.58 12.24
N GLY A 52 -10.67 -0.63 12.57
CA GLY A 52 -9.28 -0.86 12.98
C GLY A 52 -8.35 -0.68 11.78
N TYR A 53 -7.10 -0.27 12.02
CA TYR A 53 -6.16 -0.08 10.91
C TYR A 53 -5.87 -1.39 10.17
N LEU A 54 -5.96 -2.53 10.87
CA LEU A 54 -5.84 -3.86 10.27
C LEU A 54 -6.99 -4.17 9.30
N GLN A 55 -8.23 -3.83 9.67
CA GLN A 55 -9.37 -4.01 8.76
C GLN A 55 -9.26 -3.08 7.54
N LEU A 56 -8.81 -1.86 7.75
CA LEU A 56 -8.55 -0.90 6.66
C LEU A 56 -7.50 -1.43 5.67
N PHE A 57 -6.45 -2.07 6.18
CA PHE A 57 -5.47 -2.76 5.35
C PHE A 57 -6.10 -3.90 4.54
N ASP A 58 -6.89 -4.76 5.20
CA ASP A 58 -7.58 -5.86 4.53
C ASP A 58 -8.49 -5.36 3.38
N ILE A 59 -9.22 -4.27 3.59
CA ILE A 59 -10.17 -3.73 2.61
C ILE A 59 -9.44 -3.04 1.44
N ALA A 60 -8.39 -2.28 1.73
CA ALA A 60 -7.61 -1.61 0.71
C ALA A 60 -6.82 -2.58 -0.19
N HIS A 61 -6.51 -3.78 0.31
CA HIS A 61 -5.68 -4.78 -0.37
C HIS A 61 -6.43 -6.04 -0.80
N ARG A 62 -7.76 -6.05 -0.74
CA ARG A 62 -8.61 -7.11 -1.30
C ARG A 62 -9.28 -6.69 -2.60
N GLU A 63 -9.35 -7.63 -3.52
CA GLU A 63 -10.19 -7.58 -4.71
C GLU A 63 -11.67 -7.73 -4.33
N LYS A 64 -12.57 -7.44 -5.27
CA LYS A 64 -14.03 -7.54 -5.05
C LYS A 64 -14.50 -8.96 -4.73
N ASP A 65 -13.75 -9.97 -5.18
CA ASP A 65 -14.01 -11.38 -4.87
C ASP A 65 -13.47 -11.80 -3.49
N GLY A 66 -12.82 -10.87 -2.77
CA GLY A 66 -12.23 -11.08 -1.47
C GLY A 66 -10.82 -11.66 -1.51
N SER A 67 -10.24 -11.94 -2.67
CA SER A 67 -8.85 -12.38 -2.78
C SER A 67 -7.86 -11.24 -2.50
N PRO A 68 -6.63 -11.51 -2.00
CA PRO A 68 -5.61 -10.49 -1.91
C PRO A 68 -5.22 -9.98 -3.30
N MET A 69 -5.06 -8.66 -3.45
CA MET A 69 -4.65 -8.03 -4.73
C MET A 69 -3.32 -8.57 -5.27
N THR A 70 -2.40 -8.97 -4.38
CA THR A 70 -1.12 -9.57 -4.73
C THR A 70 -0.78 -10.69 -3.75
N SER A 71 0.11 -11.61 -4.15
CA SER A 71 0.61 -12.65 -3.25
C SER A 71 1.34 -12.09 -2.03
N GLU A 72 2.10 -11.00 -2.20
CA GLU A 72 2.77 -10.28 -1.11
C GLU A 72 1.75 -9.70 -0.12
N ALA A 73 0.67 -9.08 -0.61
CA ALA A 73 -0.40 -8.60 0.26
C ALA A 73 -1.04 -9.76 1.04
N GLY A 74 -1.26 -10.92 0.39
CA GLY A 74 -1.77 -12.11 1.05
C GLY A 74 -0.86 -12.61 2.19
N GLU A 75 0.45 -12.65 1.98
CA GLU A 75 1.43 -13.03 3.01
C GLU A 75 1.42 -12.04 4.19
N ILE A 76 1.35 -10.73 3.90
CA ILE A 76 1.29 -9.68 4.92
C ILE A 76 -0.01 -9.81 5.73
N MET A 77 -1.16 -10.03 5.08
CA MET A 77 -2.45 -10.21 5.75
C MET A 77 -2.45 -11.40 6.69
N GLU A 78 -1.76 -12.51 6.34
CA GLU A 78 -1.61 -13.63 7.26
C GLU A 78 -0.79 -13.26 8.49
N LYS A 79 0.38 -12.63 8.30
CA LYS A 79 1.24 -12.18 9.41
C LYS A 79 0.52 -11.22 10.35
N LEU A 80 -0.28 -10.31 9.80
CA LEU A 80 -1.10 -9.37 10.57
C LEU A 80 -2.15 -10.11 11.43
N LYS A 81 -2.79 -11.16 10.89
CA LYS A 81 -3.77 -11.98 11.63
C LYS A 81 -3.12 -12.78 12.75
N ASP A 82 -1.98 -13.41 12.47
CA ASP A 82 -1.24 -14.18 13.47
C ASP A 82 -0.78 -13.29 14.63
N LYS A 83 -0.21 -12.11 14.31
CA LYS A 83 0.19 -11.13 15.33
C LYS A 83 -0.99 -10.59 16.12
N LYS A 84 -2.13 -10.35 15.46
CA LYS A 84 -3.36 -9.94 16.15
C LYS A 84 -3.81 -10.98 17.16
N ALA A 85 -3.79 -12.27 16.81
CA ALA A 85 -4.14 -13.34 17.73
C ALA A 85 -3.19 -13.42 18.93
N GLU A 86 -1.88 -13.23 18.71
CA GLU A 86 -0.88 -13.17 19.79
C GLU A 86 -1.17 -12.03 20.77
N TYR A 87 -1.39 -10.81 20.27
CA TYR A 87 -1.67 -9.66 21.11
C TYR A 87 -3.05 -9.70 21.77
N GLU A 88 -4.07 -10.27 21.13
CA GLU A 88 -5.38 -10.49 21.75
C GLU A 88 -5.30 -11.50 22.90
N ALA A 89 -4.48 -12.55 22.78
CA ALA A 89 -4.23 -13.49 23.87
C ALA A 89 -3.54 -12.81 25.06
N ILE A 90 -2.57 -11.93 24.79
CA ILE A 90 -1.89 -11.13 25.83
C ILE A 90 -2.88 -10.15 26.48
N ALA A 91 -3.68 -9.43 25.68
CA ALA A 91 -4.65 -8.47 26.19
C ALA A 91 -5.81 -9.11 26.95
N SER A 92 -6.13 -10.37 26.64
CA SER A 92 -7.07 -11.15 27.45
C SER A 92 -6.53 -11.43 28.86
N SER A 93 -5.21 -11.41 29.07
CA SER A 93 -4.58 -11.58 30.38
C SER A 93 -4.34 -10.25 31.11
N ASP A 94 -4.11 -9.17 30.36
CA ASP A 94 -3.89 -7.82 30.87
C ASP A 94 -5.03 -6.92 30.38
N SER A 95 -6.09 -6.77 31.16
CA SER A 95 -7.28 -6.00 30.77
C SER A 95 -7.05 -4.49 30.55
N SER A 96 -5.82 -4.01 30.72
CA SER A 96 -5.43 -2.61 30.54
C SER A 96 -5.03 -2.24 29.10
N VAL A 97 -4.80 -3.21 28.21
CA VAL A 97 -4.33 -2.92 26.85
C VAL A 97 -5.47 -2.45 25.93
N ASN A 98 -5.29 -1.26 25.34
CA ASN A 98 -6.24 -0.68 24.39
C ASN A 98 -6.11 -1.32 22.99
N LEU A 99 -7.20 -1.86 22.44
CA LEU A 99 -7.24 -2.51 21.11
C LEU A 99 -6.76 -1.60 19.96
N LYS A 100 -7.08 -0.30 19.97
CA LYS A 100 -6.60 0.65 18.93
C LYS A 100 -5.06 0.80 18.98
N ASN A 101 -4.48 0.65 20.18
CA ASN A 101 -3.04 0.70 20.37
C ASN A 101 -2.38 -0.59 19.85
N ILE A 102 -3.04 -1.74 20.03
CA ILE A 102 -2.59 -3.03 19.53
C ILE A 102 -2.50 -3.02 17.99
N ASP A 103 -3.54 -2.56 17.29
CA ASP A 103 -3.53 -2.47 15.82
C ASP A 103 -2.35 -1.64 15.29
N ASN A 104 -2.07 -0.49 15.93
CA ASN A 104 -0.96 0.39 15.56
C ASN A 104 0.40 -0.28 15.74
N ILE A 105 0.56 -1.01 16.84
CA ILE A 105 1.79 -1.75 17.15
C ILE A 105 2.01 -2.83 16.10
N ILE A 106 1.00 -3.68 15.85
CA ILE A 106 1.07 -4.79 14.89
C ILE A 106 1.44 -4.29 13.49
N ILE A 107 0.80 -3.21 13.02
CA ILE A 107 1.08 -2.65 11.70
C ILE A 107 2.51 -2.14 11.62
N THR A 108 3.00 -1.46 12.65
CA THR A 108 4.37 -0.93 12.65
C THR A 108 5.39 -2.07 12.65
N GLU A 109 5.14 -3.15 13.40
CA GLU A 109 6.03 -4.32 13.45
C GLU A 109 6.05 -5.11 12.14
N VAL A 110 4.89 -5.32 11.52
CA VAL A 110 4.77 -6.14 10.30
C VAL A 110 5.12 -5.35 9.03
N LEU A 111 4.64 -4.11 8.91
CA LEU A 111 4.86 -3.30 7.69
C LEU A 111 6.15 -2.50 7.71
N ASP A 112 6.68 -2.16 8.89
CA ASP A 112 7.81 -1.24 9.02
C ASP A 112 8.97 -1.82 9.88
N PRO A 113 9.49 -3.02 9.57
CA PRO A 113 10.50 -3.70 10.38
C PRO A 113 11.83 -2.92 10.49
N LYS A 114 12.03 -1.88 9.66
CA LYS A 114 13.27 -1.08 9.58
C LYS A 114 13.45 -0.07 10.72
N ARG A 115 12.44 0.17 11.56
CA ARG A 115 12.52 1.18 12.63
C ARG A 115 13.37 0.73 13.83
N TYR A 116 13.62 -0.57 14.01
CA TYR A 116 14.40 -1.12 15.12
C TYR A 116 15.85 -1.52 14.77
N GLY A 117 16.30 -1.27 13.53
CA GLY A 117 17.62 -1.68 13.02
C GLY A 117 18.63 -0.55 12.78
N ARG A 118 18.36 0.68 13.24
CA ARG A 118 19.33 1.78 13.19
C ARG A 118 19.77 2.13 14.61
N VAL A 119 20.88 1.52 15.02
CA VAL A 119 21.76 2.02 16.08
C VAL A 119 22.88 2.80 15.41
#